data_AF-A0A520HIS0-F1
#
_entry.id   AF-A0A520HIS0-F1
#
_cell.length_a   1.000
_cell.length_b   1.000
_cell.length_c   1.000
_cell.angle_alpha   90.00
_cell.angle_beta   90.00
_cell.angle_gamma   90.00
#
_symmetry.space_group_name_H-M   'P 1'
#
loop_
_entity.id
_entity.type
_entity.pdbx_description
1 polymer ?
#
loop_
_entity_poly.entity_id
_entity_poly.type
_entity_poly.pdbx_seq_one_letter_code
_entity_poly.pdbx_strand_id
1 'polypeptide(L)'
;GPVALVAIVGGAAQMGMLGAVLTFAPTPLYASHLATTASFGIGPLADQQLAGLIMWVVGLAPYAIAAGWRLRDDWRRMAAA
;
A
#
# COMPACT_ATOMS: atom_id res chain seq x y z
N GLY A 1 -14.35 -15.87 4.07
CA GLY A 1 -13.95 -17.12 3.43
C GLY A 1 -13.03 -16.78 2.29
N PRO A 2 -12.91 -17.65 1.28
CA PRO A 2 -11.94 -17.51 0.19
C PRO A 2 -12.08 -16.19 -0.56
N VAL A 3 -13.30 -15.73 -0.83
CA VAL A 3 -13.57 -14.45 -1.52
C VAL A 3 -12.98 -13.24 -0.78
N ALA A 4 -13.10 -13.20 0.55
CA ALA A 4 -12.56 -12.08 1.34
C ALA A 4 -11.02 -12.05 1.28
N LEU A 5 -10.36 -13.21 1.33
CA LEU A 5 -8.90 -13.28 1.21
C LEU A 5 -8.43 -12.85 -0.18
N VAL A 6 -9.12 -13.29 -1.24
CA VAL A 6 -8.82 -12.85 -2.62
C VAL A 6 -8.98 -11.35 -2.77
N ALA A 7 -10.04 -10.76 -2.21
CA ALA A 7 -10.24 -9.31 -2.24
C ALA A 7 -9.14 -8.54 -1.49
N ILE A 8 -8.75 -9.02 -0.30
CA ILE A 8 -7.68 -8.40 0.51
C ILE A 8 -6.34 -8.48 -0.23
N VAL A 9 -5.96 -9.65 -0.75
CA VAL A 9 -4.70 -9.84 -1.47
C VAL A 9 -4.69 -9.08 -2.79
N GLY A 10 -5.80 -9.09 -3.53
CA GLY A 10 -5.94 -8.34 -4.77
C GLY A 10 -5.82 -6.83 -4.56
N GLY A 11 -6.47 -6.31 -3.52
CA GLY A 11 -6.35 -4.89 -3.14
C GLY A 11 -4.92 -4.53 -2.72
N ALA A 12 -4.28 -5.39 -1.91
CA ALA A 12 -2.88 -5.21 -1.52
C ALA A 12 -1.93 -5.18 -2.72
N ALA A 13 -2.14 -6.08 -3.70
CA ALA A 13 -1.33 -6.15 -4.91
C ALA A 13 -1.53 -4.93 -5.82
N GLN A 14 -2.78 -4.53 -6.06
CA GLN A 14 -3.10 -3.35 -6.87
C GLN A 14 -2.55 -2.06 -6.26
N MET A 15 -2.71 -1.88 -4.96
CA MET A 15 -2.13 -0.75 -4.23
C MET A 15 -0.59 -0.80 -4.23
N GLY A 16 0.00 -1.96 -3.95
CA GLY A 16 1.46 -2.13 -3.94
C GLY A 16 2.09 -1.89 -5.31
N MET A 17 1.42 -2.30 -6.40
CA MET A 17 1.82 -1.97 -7.76
C MET A 17 1.84 -0.46 -7.99
N LEU A 18 0.82 0.27 -7.54
CA LEU A 18 0.79 1.73 -7.62
C LEU A 18 1.93 2.35 -6.80
N GLY A 19 2.22 1.81 -5.61
CA GLY A 19 3.33 2.25 -4.76
C GLY A 19 4.70 2.05 -5.41
N ALA A 20 4.90 0.89 -6.06
CA ALA A 20 6.10 0.60 -6.81
C ALA A 20 6.29 1.58 -7.99
N VAL A 21 5.23 1.87 -8.75
CA VAL A 21 5.28 2.85 -9.84
C VAL A 21 5.72 4.23 -9.33
N LEU A 22 5.14 4.71 -8.23
CA LEU A 22 5.50 6.02 -7.66
C LEU A 22 6.95 6.04 -7.13
N THR A 23 7.38 4.96 -6.49
CA THR A 23 8.72 4.80 -5.89
C THR A 23 9.84 4.72 -6.92
N PHE A 24 9.61 4.01 -8.03
CA PHE A 24 10.64 3.75 -9.04
C PHE A 24 10.55 4.66 -10.26
N ALA A 25 9.59 5.59 -10.29
CA ALA A 25 9.52 6.60 -11.35
C ALA A 25 10.79 7.47 -11.36
N PRO A 26 11.41 7.72 -12.54
CA PRO A 26 12.59 8.56 -12.67
C PRO A 26 12.26 10.07 -12.71
N THR A 27 10.99 10.42 -12.88
CA THR A 27 10.50 11.80 -12.96
C THR A 27 9.23 11.99 -12.10
N PRO A 28 8.96 13.22 -11.63
CA PRO A 28 7.72 13.51 -10.93
C PRO A 28 6.52 13.33 -11.88
N LEU A 29 5.56 12.52 -11.47
CA LEU A 29 4.29 12.27 -12.16
C LEU A 29 3.21 13.27 -11.72
N TYR A 30 3.33 13.84 -10.52
CA TYR A 30 2.39 14.83 -9.98
C TYR A 30 2.89 16.27 -10.20
N ALA A 31 2.39 16.93 -11.25
CA ALA A 31 2.72 18.34 -11.53
C ALA A 31 2.35 19.29 -10.38
N SER A 32 1.30 18.97 -9.60
CA SER A 32 0.86 19.76 -8.44
C SER A 32 1.92 19.85 -7.33
N HIS A 33 2.80 18.85 -7.22
CA HIS A 33 3.85 18.82 -6.18
C HIS A 33 5.11 19.59 -6.60
N LEU A 34 5.21 20.06 -7.84
CA LEU A 34 6.39 20.79 -8.32
C LEU A 34 6.65 22.09 -7.55
N ALA A 35 5.58 22.77 -7.10
CA ALA A 35 5.67 24.06 -6.42
C ALA A 35 5.43 23.99 -4.90
N THR A 36 4.93 22.87 -4.38
CA THR A 36 4.51 22.76 -2.96
C THR A 36 5.55 22.10 -2.07
N THR A 37 6.48 21.30 -2.62
CA THR A 37 7.47 20.59 -1.81
C THR A 37 8.69 21.45 -1.46
N ALA A 38 8.92 22.54 -2.21
CA ALA A 38 10.06 23.42 -2.02
C ALA A 38 10.13 24.04 -0.61
N SER A 39 8.99 24.33 0.01
CA SER A 39 8.94 24.87 1.38
C SER A 39 9.43 23.89 2.45
N PHE A 40 9.44 22.60 2.16
CA PHE A 40 9.92 21.54 3.06
C PHE A 40 11.38 21.14 2.79
N GLY A 41 12.03 21.77 1.80
CA GLY A 41 13.39 21.42 1.39
C GLY A 41 13.49 20.06 0.67
N ILE A 42 12.35 19.50 0.23
CA ILE A 42 12.28 18.19 -0.44
C ILE A 42 11.98 18.42 -1.93
N GLY A 43 12.78 17.81 -2.79
CA GLY A 43 12.53 17.84 -4.24
C GLY A 43 11.26 17.08 -4.61
N PRO A 44 10.49 17.51 -5.62
CA PRO A 44 9.21 16.87 -5.98
C PRO A 44 9.33 15.38 -6.31
N LEU A 45 10.47 14.96 -6.88
CA LEU A 45 10.75 13.55 -7.16
C LEU A 45 10.93 12.75 -5.86
N ALA A 46 11.73 13.26 -4.93
CA ALA A 46 11.99 12.59 -3.66
C ALA A 46 10.72 12.49 -2.80
N ASP A 47 9.90 13.53 -2.81
CA ASP A 47 8.59 13.55 -2.15
C ASP A 47 7.66 12.44 -2.70
N GLN A 48 7.54 12.32 -4.02
CA GLN A 48 6.75 11.27 -4.65
C GLN A 48 7.27 9.87 -4.33
N GLN A 49 8.58 9.66 -4.39
CA GLN A 49 9.17 8.35 -4.13
C GLN A 49 8.96 7.92 -2.66
N LEU A 50 9.09 8.88 -1.74
CA LEU A 50 8.76 8.67 -0.33
C LEU A 50 7.27 8.36 -0.14
N ALA A 51 6.38 9.10 -0.80
CA ALA A 51 4.95 8.82 -0.76
C ALA A 51 4.63 7.42 -1.30
N GLY A 52 5.29 6.98 -2.37
CA GLY A 52 5.20 5.63 -2.91
C GLY A 52 5.64 4.56 -1.91
N LEU A 53 6.76 4.78 -1.22
CA LEU A 53 7.27 3.87 -0.17
C LEU A 53 6.34 3.81 1.04
N ILE A 54 5.85 4.95 1.50
CA ILE A 54 4.89 5.03 2.61
C ILE A 54 3.62 4.27 2.24
N MET A 55 3.06 4.56 1.06
CA MET A 55 1.85 3.89 0.60
C MET A 55 2.08 2.38 0.48
N TRP A 56 3.22 1.93 -0.04
CA TRP A 56 3.50 0.51 -0.17
C TRP A 56 3.72 -0.18 1.19
N VAL A 57 4.68 0.29 1.99
CA VAL A 57 5.09 -0.40 3.24
C VAL A 57 4.04 -0.22 4.33
N VAL A 58 3.62 1.02 4.59
CA VAL A 58 2.62 1.31 5.63
C VAL A 58 1.24 0.84 5.18
N GLY A 59 0.90 1.02 3.90
CA GLY A 59 -0.38 0.55 3.36
C GLY A 59 -0.52 -0.97 3.33
N LEU A 60 0.56 -1.75 3.29
CA LEU A 60 0.48 -3.21 3.41
C LEU A 60 0.02 -3.67 4.81
N ALA A 61 0.27 -2.89 5.87
CA ALA A 61 -0.04 -3.30 7.24
C ALA A 61 -1.55 -3.54 7.48
N PRO A 62 -2.47 -2.64 7.10
CA PRO A 62 -3.92 -2.90 7.17
C PRO A 62 -4.36 -4.18 6.43
N TYR A 63 -3.83 -4.43 5.23
CA TYR A 63 -4.16 -5.65 4.47
C TYR A 63 -3.65 -6.90 5.19
N ALA A 64 -2.42 -6.88 5.72
CA ALA A 64 -1.85 -7.99 6.47
C ALA A 64 -2.65 -8.29 7.75
N ILE A 65 -3.06 -7.25 8.49
CA ILE A 65 -3.89 -7.37 9.69
C ILE A 65 -5.25 -8.00 9.32
N ALA A 66 -5.92 -7.50 8.28
CA ALA A 66 -7.21 -8.02 7.85
C ALA A 66 -7.13 -9.48 7.38
N ALA A 67 -6.10 -9.83 6.59
CA ALA A 67 -5.84 -11.19 6.16
C ALA A 67 -5.59 -12.13 7.35
N GLY A 68 -4.71 -11.72 8.27
CA GLY A 68 -4.39 -12.48 9.47
C GLY A 68 -5.60 -12.69 10.38
N TRP A 69 -6.43 -11.66 10.55
CA TRP A 69 -7.68 -11.78 11.32
C TRP A 69 -8.64 -12.76 10.66
N ARG A 70 -8.76 -12.71 9.33
CA ARG A 70 -9.64 -13.65 8.61
C ARG A 70 -9.15 -15.09 8.71
N LEU A 71 -7.86 -15.32 8.56
CA LEU A 71 -7.25 -16.65 8.71
C LEU A 71 -7.45 -17.21 10.12
N ARG A 72 -7.26 -16.37 11.15
CA ARG A 72 -7.52 -16.73 12.55
C ARG A 72 -8.97 -17.16 12.77
N ASP A 73 -9.91 -16.43 12.19
CA ASP A 73 -11.34 -16.73 12.33
C ASP A 73 -11.72 -18.02 11.60
N ASP A 74 -11.14 -18.29 10.43
CA ASP A 74 -11.34 -19.57 9.73
C ASP A 74 -10.78 -20.75 10.53
N TRP A 75 -9.58 -20.61 11.09
CA TRP A 75 -8.98 -21.64 11.95
C TRP A 75 -9.86 -21.99 13.14
N ARG A 76 -10.39 -20.97 13.83
CA ARG A 76 -11.27 -21.16 15.00
C ARG A 76 -12.57 -21.89 14.65
N ARG A 77 -13.12 -21.63 13.46
CA ARG A 77 -14.33 -22.31 12.98
C ARG A 77 -14.04 -23.79 12.69
N MET A 78 -12.89 -24.10 12.10
CA MET A 78 -12.48 -25.47 11.82
C MET A 78 -12.20 -26.25 13.11
N ALA A 79 -11.61 -25.62 14.12
CA ALA A 79 -11.33 -26.27 15.40
C ALA A 79 -12.57 -26.52 16.27
N ALA A 80 -13.68 -25.85 16.00
CA ALA A 80 -14.94 -25.98 16.73
C ALA A 80 -15.98 -26.88 16.04
N ALA A 81 -15.66 -27.40 14.86
CA ALA A 81 -16.47 -28.34 14.08
C ALA A 81 -15.97 -29.77 14.30
#